data_AF-A0A971ZQ43-F1
#
_entry.id   AF-A0A971ZQ43-F1
#
_cell.length_a   1.000
_cell.length_b   1.000
_cell.length_c   1.000
_cell.angle_alpha   90.00
_cell.angle_beta   90.00
_cell.angle_gamma   90.00
#
_symmetry.space_group_name_H-M   'P 1'
#
loop_
_entity.id
_entity.type
_entity.pdbx_description
1 polymer ?
#
loop_
_entity_poly.entity_id
_entity_poly.type
_entity_poly.pdbx_seq_one_letter_code
_entity_poly.pdbx_strand_id
1 'polypeptide(L)'
;MKRYGATIIDIEGPREIFPGLFTTGEMEGMLPEQSALLQTAAGTIVITGCAHPGIVRIVEAAKKILPEDEIALVMGGFHLFNDSDRDILEIIDRFKSLNVRYAAASHCSGERARELFAREYGDRFIRLGAGTEIFPADLKKV
;
A
#
# COMPACT_ATOMS: atom_id res chain seq x y z
N MET A 1 -4.10 26.81 -2.19
CA MET A 1 -4.42 26.41 -0.80
C MET A 1 -4.35 27.58 0.17
N LYS A 2 -3.23 28.32 0.30
CA LYS A 2 -3.12 29.51 1.18
C LYS A 2 -4.22 30.56 0.96
N ARG A 3 -4.62 30.82 -0.29
CA ARG A 3 -5.73 31.75 -0.63
C ARG A 3 -7.12 31.36 -0.09
N TYR A 4 -7.28 30.12 0.39
CA TYR A 4 -8.51 29.61 1.01
C TYR A 4 -8.38 29.53 2.54
N GLY A 5 -7.37 30.15 3.15
CA GLY A 5 -7.14 30.13 4.60
C GLY A 5 -6.48 28.84 5.12
N ALA A 6 -6.08 27.91 4.23
CA ALA A 6 -5.40 26.69 4.64
C ALA A 6 -3.92 26.96 4.97
N THR A 7 -3.47 26.49 6.14
CA THR A 7 -2.06 26.40 6.50
C THR A 7 -1.43 25.22 5.78
N ILE A 8 -0.33 25.46 5.06
CA ILE A 8 0.45 24.40 4.41
C ILE A 8 1.49 23.91 5.40
N ILE A 9 1.55 22.60 5.57
CA ILE A 9 2.59 21.90 6.33
C ILE A 9 3.33 21.04 5.32
N ASP A 10 4.58 21.39 5.02
CA ASP A 10 5.42 20.59 4.15
C ASP A 10 5.92 19.36 4.91
N ILE A 11 5.78 18.19 4.30
CA ILE A 11 6.21 16.91 4.87
C ILE A 11 7.26 16.29 3.97
N GLU A 12 8.50 16.32 4.43
CA GLU A 12 9.65 15.76 3.70
C GLU A 12 9.90 14.30 4.11
N GLY A 13 9.73 13.97 5.40
CA GLY A 13 10.05 12.66 5.95
C GLY A 13 8.88 11.93 6.63
N PRO A 14 9.10 10.67 7.05
CA PRO A 14 8.08 9.88 7.72
C PRO A 14 7.59 10.54 9.00
N ARG A 15 6.27 10.65 9.17
CA ARG A 15 5.65 11.19 10.38
C ARG A 15 4.17 10.83 10.50
N GLU A 16 3.67 10.94 11.71
CA GLU A 16 2.24 10.98 11.97
C GLU A 16 1.66 12.35 11.55
N ILE A 17 0.54 12.34 10.82
CA ILE A 17 -0.20 13.54 10.40
C ILE A 17 -1.32 13.83 11.40
N PHE A 18 -2.09 12.81 11.76
CA PHE A 18 -3.12 12.82 12.81
C PHE A 18 -3.08 11.48 13.55
N PRO A 19 -3.63 11.37 14.78
CA PRO A 19 -3.60 10.12 15.54
C PRO A 19 -4.01 8.90 14.71
N GLY A 20 -3.08 7.96 14.51
CA GLY A 20 -3.28 6.73 13.74
C GLY A 20 -3.13 6.86 12.22
N LEU A 21 -2.87 8.05 11.67
CA LEU A 21 -2.62 8.30 10.24
C LEU A 21 -1.21 8.85 10.02
N PHE A 22 -0.38 8.06 9.34
CA PHE A 22 1.00 8.36 9.05
C PHE A 22 1.21 8.55 7.55
N THR A 23 2.31 9.20 7.21
CA THR A 23 2.87 9.22 5.86
C THR A 23 4.26 8.62 5.87
N THR A 24 4.64 7.98 4.78
CA THR A 24 6.03 7.57 4.51
C THR A 24 6.97 8.76 4.35
N GLY A 25 6.44 9.99 4.22
CA GLY A 25 7.19 11.08 3.62
C GLY A 25 7.47 10.82 2.15
N GLU A 26 8.24 11.70 1.52
CA GLU A 26 8.65 11.51 0.13
C GLU A 26 9.66 10.37 0.03
N MET A 27 9.34 9.39 -0.82
CA MET A 27 10.21 8.27 -1.12
C MET A 27 10.76 8.41 -2.53
N GLU A 28 12.08 8.30 -2.66
CA GLU A 28 12.76 8.32 -3.96
C GLU A 28 12.44 7.06 -4.79
N GLY A 29 12.19 7.28 -6.08
CA GLY A 29 11.84 6.27 -7.08
C GLY A 29 11.97 6.83 -8.49
N MET A 30 11.33 6.19 -9.47
CA MET A 30 11.20 6.77 -10.81
C MET A 30 10.52 8.15 -10.77
N LEU A 31 9.50 8.26 -9.91
CA LEU A 31 8.89 9.51 -9.51
C LEU A 31 8.80 9.51 -7.97
N PRO A 32 9.14 10.61 -7.30
CA PRO A 32 8.96 10.72 -5.87
C PRO A 32 7.48 10.61 -5.51
N GLU A 33 7.16 9.77 -4.53
CA GLU A 33 5.80 9.58 -4.05
C GLU A 33 5.76 9.42 -2.53
N GLN A 34 4.59 9.71 -1.96
CA GLN A 34 4.27 9.42 -0.57
C GLN A 34 3.16 8.37 -0.51
N SER A 35 3.14 7.57 0.54
CA SER A 35 2.06 6.63 0.84
C SER A 35 1.50 6.89 2.23
N ALA A 36 0.19 6.66 2.39
CA ALA A 36 -0.49 6.82 3.67
C ALA A 36 -0.52 5.48 4.42
N LEU A 37 -0.29 5.51 5.72
CA LEU A 37 -0.39 4.35 6.61
C LEU A 37 -1.48 4.64 7.64
N LEU A 38 -2.52 3.83 7.64
CA LEU A 38 -3.63 3.95 8.59
C LEU A 38 -3.56 2.80 9.59
N GLN A 39 -3.30 3.12 10.86
CA GLN A 39 -3.39 2.17 11.95
C GLN A 39 -4.86 1.86 12.24
N THR A 40 -5.16 0.57 12.34
CA THR A 40 -6.50 0.08 12.67
C THR A 40 -6.43 -1.07 13.66
N ALA A 41 -7.56 -1.47 14.24
CA ALA A 41 -7.64 -2.66 15.09
C ALA A 41 -7.24 -3.96 14.37
N ALA A 42 -7.33 -3.99 13.03
CA ALA A 42 -6.86 -5.10 12.22
C ALA A 42 -5.33 -5.07 11.98
N GLY A 43 -4.66 -3.94 12.24
CA GLY A 43 -3.27 -3.68 11.85
C GLY A 43 -3.19 -2.52 10.86
N THR A 44 -1.98 -2.28 10.35
CA THR A 44 -1.71 -1.15 9.46
C THR A 44 -2.23 -1.42 8.04
N ILE A 45 -2.97 -0.46 7.49
CA ILE A 45 -3.39 -0.41 6.09
C ILE A 45 -2.45 0.55 5.35
N VAL A 46 -1.77 0.07 4.32
CA VAL A 46 -0.90 0.85 3.45
C VAL A 46 -1.69 1.25 2.20
N ILE A 47 -1.79 2.54 1.95
CA ILE A 47 -2.50 3.11 0.79
C ILE A 47 -1.48 3.84 -0.07
N THR A 48 -1.37 3.42 -1.33
CA THR A 48 -0.47 4.01 -2.31
C THR A 48 -1.22 4.55 -3.52
N GLY A 49 -0.65 5.58 -4.15
CA GLY A 49 -1.12 6.09 -5.44
C GLY A 49 -0.79 5.10 -6.56
N CYS A 50 0.43 5.18 -7.10
CA CYS A 50 0.89 4.26 -8.15
C CYS A 50 2.11 3.42 -7.75
N ALA A 51 2.81 3.76 -6.66
CA ALA A 51 3.96 3.03 -6.13
C ALA A 51 5.20 3.09 -7.03
N HIS A 52 5.49 4.25 -7.63
CA HIS A 52 6.73 4.46 -8.41
C HIS A 52 8.03 4.22 -7.62
N PRO A 53 8.08 4.42 -6.28
CA PRO A 53 9.21 3.98 -5.46
C PRO A 53 9.38 2.46 -5.37
N GLY A 54 8.39 1.68 -5.81
CA GLY A 54 8.34 0.22 -5.73
C GLY A 54 7.51 -0.23 -4.53
N ILE A 55 6.50 -1.05 -4.79
CA ILE A 55 5.52 -1.43 -3.76
C ILE A 55 6.14 -2.19 -2.58
N VAL A 56 7.14 -3.05 -2.83
CA VAL A 56 7.87 -3.75 -1.76
C VAL A 56 8.62 -2.77 -0.86
N ARG A 57 9.27 -1.74 -1.44
CA ARG A 57 9.99 -0.70 -0.68
C ARG A 57 9.03 0.10 0.19
N ILE A 58 7.83 0.39 -0.30
CA ILE A 58 6.78 1.07 0.48
C ILE A 58 6.36 0.22 1.68
N VAL A 59 6.16 -1.09 1.49
CA VAL A 59 5.82 -2.00 2.59
C VAL A 59 6.95 -2.07 3.62
N GLU A 60 8.20 -2.16 3.18
CA GLU A 60 9.36 -2.13 4.08
C GLU A 60 9.46 -0.81 4.86
N ALA A 61 9.18 0.32 4.21
CA ALA A 61 9.12 1.62 4.88
C ALA A 61 8.00 1.66 5.92
N ALA A 62 6.81 1.16 5.60
CA ALA A 62 5.70 1.07 6.54
C ALA A 62 6.08 0.28 7.80
N LYS A 63 6.74 -0.89 7.63
CA LYS A 63 7.23 -1.70 8.75
C LYS A 63 8.35 -1.03 9.56
N LYS A 64 9.13 -0.12 8.96
CA LYS A 64 10.12 0.67 9.71
C LYS A 64 9.48 1.78 10.53
N ILE A 65 8.41 2.39 9.99
CA ILE A 65 7.68 3.49 10.65
C ILE A 65 6.83 2.95 11.80
N LEU A 66 6.21 1.78 11.61
CA LEU A 66 5.33 1.12 12.57
C LEU A 66 5.81 -0.32 12.83
N PRO A 67 6.94 -0.50 13.56
CA PRO A 67 7.59 -1.82 13.71
C PRO A 67 6.78 -2.84 14.53
N GLU A 68 5.90 -2.37 15.41
CA GLU A 68 5.07 -3.23 16.26
C GLU A 68 3.76 -3.66 15.58
N ASP A 69 3.46 -3.09 14.41
CA ASP A 69 2.21 -3.33 13.69
C ASP A 69 2.39 -4.36 12.57
N GLU A 70 1.41 -5.25 12.43
CA GLU A 70 1.28 -6.08 11.24
C GLU A 70 0.67 -5.29 10.08
N ILE A 71 1.14 -5.58 8.85
CA ILE A 71 0.54 -5.03 7.64
C ILE A 71 -0.71 -5.85 7.28
N ALA A 72 -1.87 -5.29 7.62
CA ALA A 72 -3.17 -5.90 7.37
C ALA A 72 -3.51 -5.90 5.88
N LEU A 73 -3.33 -4.77 5.21
CA LEU A 73 -3.71 -4.57 3.82
C LEU A 73 -2.73 -3.63 3.12
N VAL A 74 -2.36 -3.95 1.89
CA VAL A 74 -1.71 -3.02 0.96
C VAL A 74 -2.63 -2.81 -0.24
N MET A 75 -3.00 -1.55 -0.49
CA MET A 75 -3.99 -1.20 -1.51
C MET A 75 -3.58 0.02 -2.35
N GLY A 76 -3.98 0.03 -3.62
CA GLY A 76 -3.70 1.11 -4.55
C GLY A 76 -3.16 0.63 -5.89
N GLY A 77 -2.48 1.51 -6.63
CA GLY A 77 -1.73 1.15 -7.82
C GLY A 77 -0.32 0.68 -7.46
N PHE A 78 0.14 -0.41 -8.08
CA PHE A 78 1.47 -1.00 -7.81
C PHE A 78 2.48 -0.79 -8.94
N HIS A 79 2.09 -0.14 -10.04
CA HIS A 79 2.90 0.14 -11.24
C HIS A 79 3.54 -1.11 -11.90
N LEU A 80 2.81 -2.22 -11.99
CA LEU A 80 3.33 -3.50 -12.50
C LEU A 80 2.87 -3.85 -13.93
N PHE A 81 2.24 -2.91 -14.64
CA PHE A 81 1.57 -3.20 -15.92
C PHE A 81 2.52 -3.59 -17.07
N ASN A 82 3.80 -3.24 -16.96
CA ASN A 82 4.84 -3.59 -17.92
C ASN A 82 5.81 -4.67 -17.40
N ASP A 83 5.59 -5.16 -16.18
CA ASP A 83 6.49 -6.12 -15.54
C ASP A 83 6.22 -7.53 -16.08
N SER A 84 7.27 -8.36 -16.08
CA SER A 84 7.11 -9.76 -16.47
C SER A 84 6.37 -10.54 -15.38
N ASP A 85 5.73 -11.65 -15.74
CA ASP A 85 5.11 -12.57 -14.78
C ASP A 85 6.09 -12.99 -13.67
N ARG A 86 7.37 -13.17 -14.01
CA ARG A 86 8.43 -13.53 -13.05
C ARG A 86 8.61 -12.43 -12.00
N ASP A 87 8.73 -11.18 -12.43
CA ASP A 87 8.97 -10.05 -11.52
C ASP A 87 7.76 -9.82 -10.62
N ILE A 88 6.55 -9.95 -11.17
CA ILE A 88 5.30 -9.86 -10.40
C ILE A 88 5.23 -10.97 -9.33
N LEU A 89 5.58 -12.20 -9.69
CA LEU A 89 5.59 -13.33 -8.75
C LEU A 89 6.64 -13.14 -7.65
N GLU A 90 7.82 -12.60 -7.99
CA GLU A 90 8.83 -12.26 -6.99
C GLU A 90 8.30 -11.20 -6.00
N ILE A 91 7.62 -10.16 -6.50
CA ILE A 91 6.98 -9.15 -5.65
C ILE A 91 5.92 -9.77 -4.73
N ILE A 92 5.11 -10.69 -5.25
CA ILE A 92 4.09 -11.41 -4.45
C ILE A 92 4.76 -12.24 -3.34
N ASP A 93 5.87 -12.92 -3.64
CA ASP A 93 6.60 -13.69 -2.63
C ASP A 93 7.29 -12.80 -1.59
N ARG A 94 7.79 -11.63 -2.01
CA ARG A 94 8.26 -10.58 -1.10
C ARG A 94 7.12 -10.08 -0.19
N PHE A 95 5.92 -9.91 -0.72
CA PHE A 95 4.72 -9.57 0.04
C PHE A 95 4.38 -10.62 1.09
N LYS A 96 4.39 -11.91 0.72
CA LYS A 96 4.16 -13.03 1.64
C LYS A 96 5.23 -13.08 2.74
N SER A 97 6.51 -12.97 2.39
CA SER A 97 7.62 -12.97 3.37
C SER A 97 7.62 -11.75 4.30
N LEU A 98 7.08 -10.61 3.86
CA LEU A 98 6.87 -9.43 4.70
C LEU A 98 5.61 -9.53 5.58
N ASN A 99 4.88 -10.65 5.53
CA ASN A 99 3.62 -10.90 6.24
C ASN A 99 2.52 -9.89 5.88
N VAL A 100 2.45 -9.46 4.62
CA VAL A 100 1.30 -8.67 4.12
C VAL A 100 0.08 -9.59 4.06
N ARG A 101 -0.90 -9.36 4.94
CA ARG A 101 -2.04 -10.28 5.09
C ARG A 101 -2.97 -10.24 3.87
N TYR A 102 -3.36 -9.04 3.43
CA TYR A 102 -4.23 -8.82 2.27
C TYR A 102 -3.57 -7.89 1.23
N ALA A 103 -3.86 -8.13 -0.04
CA ALA A 103 -3.39 -7.30 -1.14
C ALA A 103 -4.55 -6.86 -2.04
N ALA A 104 -4.48 -5.63 -2.54
CA ALA A 104 -5.54 -5.04 -3.35
C ALA A 104 -4.93 -4.15 -4.45
N ALA A 105 -4.39 -4.81 -5.48
CA ALA A 105 -3.77 -4.16 -6.64
C ALA A 105 -4.84 -3.57 -7.59
N SER A 106 -4.60 -2.37 -8.11
CA SER A 106 -5.55 -1.65 -8.97
C SER A 106 -4.89 -0.69 -9.96
N HIS A 107 -5.69 -0.04 -10.81
CA HIS A 107 -5.24 1.05 -11.70
C HIS A 107 -3.99 0.70 -12.52
N CYS A 108 -2.85 1.33 -12.22
CA CYS A 108 -1.59 1.16 -12.94
C CYS A 108 -0.89 -0.18 -12.66
N SER A 109 -1.44 -1.06 -11.82
CA SER A 109 -0.93 -2.43 -11.68
C SER A 109 -1.09 -3.25 -12.98
N GLY A 110 -2.09 -2.93 -13.81
CA GLY A 110 -2.42 -3.71 -15.00
C GLY A 110 -3.16 -5.03 -14.68
N GLU A 111 -3.90 -5.55 -15.65
CA GLU A 111 -4.76 -6.71 -15.42
C GLU A 111 -3.96 -7.96 -15.09
N ARG A 112 -2.82 -8.17 -15.76
CA ARG A 112 -1.98 -9.35 -15.53
C ARG A 112 -1.50 -9.45 -14.08
N ALA A 113 -1.04 -8.34 -13.49
CA ALA A 113 -0.63 -8.34 -12.10
C ALA A 113 -1.80 -8.65 -11.17
N ARG A 114 -2.99 -8.10 -11.44
CA ARG A 114 -4.20 -8.35 -10.63
C ARG A 114 -4.60 -9.83 -10.67
N GLU A 115 -4.51 -10.49 -11.82
CA GLU A 115 -4.75 -11.93 -11.95
C GLU A 115 -3.74 -12.76 -11.14
N LEU A 116 -2.45 -12.43 -11.24
CA LEU A 116 -1.40 -13.15 -10.50
C LEU A 116 -1.57 -12.97 -8.99
N PHE A 117 -1.79 -11.74 -8.52
CA PHE A 117 -2.10 -11.49 -7.11
C PHE A 117 -3.36 -12.26 -6.68
N ALA A 118 -4.44 -12.21 -7.45
CA ALA A 118 -5.67 -12.96 -7.14
C ALA A 118 -5.44 -14.46 -7.00
N ARG A 119 -4.64 -15.04 -7.91
CA ARG A 119 -4.30 -16.47 -7.85
C ARG A 119 -3.47 -16.81 -6.63
N GLU A 120 -2.44 -16.02 -6.33
CA GLU A 120 -1.46 -16.33 -5.28
C GLU A 120 -1.95 -15.99 -3.87
N TYR A 121 -2.81 -14.99 -3.72
CA TYR A 121 -3.40 -14.59 -2.45
C TYR A 121 -4.74 -15.28 -2.16
N GLY A 122 -5.45 -15.78 -3.17
CA GLY A 122 -6.77 -16.39 -3.03
C GLY A 122 -7.77 -15.44 -2.37
N ASP A 123 -8.45 -15.89 -1.31
CA ASP A 123 -9.42 -15.10 -0.54
C ASP A 123 -8.81 -13.86 0.14
N ARG A 124 -7.48 -13.76 0.17
CA ARG A 124 -6.76 -12.60 0.71
C ARG A 124 -6.46 -11.52 -0.33
N PHE A 125 -6.88 -11.73 -1.59
CA PHE A 125 -6.86 -10.69 -2.61
C PHE A 125 -8.20 -9.97 -2.69
N ILE A 126 -8.19 -8.65 -2.54
CA ILE A 126 -9.39 -7.83 -2.64
C ILE A 126 -9.42 -7.13 -3.99
N ARG A 127 -10.46 -7.40 -4.78
CA ARG A 127 -10.70 -6.68 -6.03
C ARG A 127 -11.18 -5.27 -5.75
N LEU A 128 -10.36 -4.27 -6.09
CA LEU A 128 -10.74 -2.86 -6.01
C LEU A 128 -11.40 -2.37 -7.29
N GLY A 129 -12.42 -1.52 -7.11
CA GLY A 129 -13.06 -0.70 -8.13
C GLY A 129 -13.74 0.51 -7.51
N ALA A 130 -14.35 1.36 -8.35
CA ALA A 130 -15.15 2.47 -7.85
C ALA A 130 -16.34 1.94 -7.03
N GLY A 131 -16.57 2.52 -5.85
CA GLY A 131 -17.64 2.09 -4.95
C GLY A 131 -17.32 0.86 -4.10
N THR A 132 -16.10 0.31 -4.17
CA THR A 132 -15.68 -0.74 -3.24
C THR A 132 -15.54 -0.20 -1.83
N GLU A 133 -16.22 -0.83 -0.88
CA GLU A 133 -16.08 -0.58 0.55
C GLU A 133 -15.30 -1.73 1.19
N ILE A 134 -14.39 -1.42 2.11
CA ILE A 134 -13.61 -2.40 2.87
C ILE A 134 -13.71 -2.03 4.34
N PHE A 135 -14.16 -2.96 5.18
CA PHE A 135 -14.24 -2.75 6.61
C PHE A 135 -13.08 -3.48 7.31
N PRO A 136 -12.49 -2.92 8.38
CA PRO A 136 -11.42 -3.61 9.13
C PRO A 136 -11.83 -5.00 9.64
N ALA A 137 -13.12 -5.22 9.88
CA ALA A 137 -13.67 -6.52 10.28
C ALA A 137 -13.50 -7.61 9.19
N ASP A 138 -13.35 -7.23 7.92
CA ASP A 138 -13.15 -8.15 6.80
C ASP A 138 -11.70 -8.69 6.78
N LEU A 139 -10.76 -7.99 7.43
CA LEU A 139 -9.32 -8.28 7.42
C LEU A 139 -8.91 -9.20 8.59
N LYS A 140 -9.43 -10.43 8.58
CA LYS A 140 -9.27 -11.44 9.65
C LYS A 140 -7.81 -11.75 9.99
N LYS A 141 -7.44 -11.67 11.27
CA LYS A 141 -6.13 -12.16 11.76
C LYS A 141 -6.05 -13.66 11.49
N VAL A 142 -4.95 -14.10 10.89
CA VAL A 142 -4.70 -15.50 10.49
C VAL A 142 -3.87 -16.17 11.58
#